data_AF-A0A2D6Q5E4-F1
#
_entry.id   AF-A0A2D6Q5E4-F1
#
_cell.length_a   1.000
_cell.length_b   1.000
_cell.length_c   1.000
_cell.angle_alpha   90.00
_cell.angle_beta   90.00
_cell.angle_gamma   90.00
#
_symmetry.space_group_name_H-M   'P 1'
#
loop_
_entity.id
_entity.type
_entity.pdbx_description
1 polymer ?
#
loop_
_entity_poly.entity_id
_entity_poly.type
_entity_poly.pdbx_seq_one_letter_code
_entity_poly.pdbx_strand_id
1 'polypeptide(L)'
;MPASKRVLQLVLGLLSIETAPVSCKELQNSILKIAPEMASLIPKALPQLFQRGLILRSQKKIEGKYQYFLSKKEQRFSIAGSMEKFVLYTKKQNSKNLKKQILEIIEKENIALRLSEIAKRIETNYTETFLKKIQFHLSSLVKAGVLLRTGKPHQYYLKRREKIVAIDDRKASVPEQIFTLLQKRKIALASSEILELLNTDSLQAKPAALSLALSRLTKSGRLHKSSLRMGARSEIRGHLFATNSEMIDTRLAKIMEVKLTKR
;
A
#
# COMPACT_ATOMS: atom_id res chain seq x y z
N MET A 1 -40.99 -19.02 8.63
CA MET A 1 -39.55 -18.89 8.97
C MET A 1 -39.29 -19.46 10.36
N PRO A 2 -38.26 -20.29 10.60
CA PRO A 2 -38.00 -20.92 11.90
C PRO A 2 -37.83 -19.90 13.04
N ALA A 3 -38.28 -20.23 14.25
CA ALA A 3 -38.20 -19.35 15.43
C ALA A 3 -36.77 -18.85 15.72
N SER A 4 -35.78 -19.71 15.54
CA SER A 4 -34.35 -19.37 15.69
C SER A 4 -33.89 -18.27 14.73
N LYS A 5 -34.39 -18.24 13.48
CA LYS A 5 -34.06 -17.20 12.50
C LYS A 5 -34.83 -15.90 12.78
N ARG A 6 -36.08 -15.98 13.27
CA ARG A 6 -36.91 -14.81 13.61
C ARG A 6 -36.30 -14.02 14.77
N VAL A 7 -35.87 -14.72 15.83
CA VAL A 7 -35.20 -14.11 17.00
C VAL A 7 -33.94 -13.35 16.60
N LEU A 8 -33.10 -13.92 15.72
CA LEU A 8 -31.87 -13.26 15.27
C LEU A 8 -32.16 -11.94 14.55
N GLN A 9 -33.16 -11.92 13.66
CA GLN A 9 -33.57 -10.69 12.95
C GLN A 9 -34.18 -9.65 13.90
N LEU A 10 -34.98 -10.09 14.85
CA LEU A 10 -35.65 -9.20 15.80
C LEU A 10 -34.65 -8.56 16.76
N VAL A 11 -33.68 -9.33 17.27
CA VAL A 11 -32.57 -8.83 18.08
C VAL A 11 -31.68 -7.86 17.29
N LEU A 12 -31.38 -8.16 16.02
CA LEU A 12 -30.64 -7.24 15.13
C LEU A 12 -31.40 -5.94 14.90
N GLY A 13 -32.71 -6.03 14.62
CA GLY A 13 -33.57 -4.87 14.41
C GLY A 13 -33.62 -3.95 15.61
N LEU A 14 -33.85 -4.49 16.82
CA LEU A 14 -33.85 -3.70 18.05
C LEU A 14 -32.50 -3.05 18.31
N LEU A 15 -31.41 -3.82 18.22
CA LEU A 15 -30.07 -3.26 18.42
C LEU A 15 -29.72 -2.20 17.37
N SER A 16 -30.28 -2.26 16.16
CA SER A 16 -30.03 -1.27 15.10
C SER A 16 -30.68 0.08 15.34
N ILE A 17 -31.76 0.11 16.14
CA ILE A 17 -32.48 1.33 16.53
C ILE A 17 -31.86 1.93 17.80
N GLU A 18 -31.29 1.07 18.65
CA GLU A 18 -30.67 1.48 19.91
C GLU A 18 -29.30 2.11 19.72
N THR A 19 -29.18 3.37 20.16
CA THR A 19 -27.93 4.14 20.07
C THR A 19 -26.98 3.82 21.22
N ALA A 20 -27.48 3.27 22.32
CA ALA A 20 -26.71 2.90 23.49
C ALA A 20 -26.46 1.37 23.56
N PRO A 21 -25.37 0.91 24.20
CA PRO A 21 -25.18 -0.50 24.51
C PRO A 21 -26.31 -1.03 25.42
N VAL A 22 -26.94 -2.13 25.02
CA VAL A 22 -28.09 -2.75 25.69
C VAL A 22 -27.71 -4.11 26.28
N SER A 23 -28.11 -4.36 27.52
CA SER A 23 -27.91 -5.66 28.18
C SER A 23 -28.84 -6.75 27.64
N CYS A 24 -28.49 -8.01 27.87
CA CYS A 24 -29.36 -9.14 27.53
C CYS A 24 -30.73 -9.05 28.22
N LYS A 25 -30.79 -8.57 29.47
CA LYS A 25 -32.05 -8.43 30.23
C LYS A 25 -32.95 -7.33 29.63
N GLU A 26 -32.37 -6.20 29.26
CA GLU A 26 -33.12 -5.10 28.62
C GLU A 26 -33.70 -5.54 27.25
N LEU A 27 -32.94 -6.30 26.46
CA LEU A 27 -33.44 -6.90 25.21
C LEU A 27 -34.55 -7.93 25.47
N GLN A 28 -34.39 -8.77 26.49
CA GLN A 28 -35.41 -9.74 26.89
C GLN A 28 -36.70 -9.06 27.29
N ASN A 29 -36.65 -8.01 28.12
CA ASN A 29 -37.82 -7.27 28.56
C ASN A 29 -38.52 -6.53 27.41
N SER A 30 -37.75 -6.01 26.46
CA SER A 30 -38.29 -5.32 25.28
C SER A 30 -39.03 -6.30 24.36
N ILE A 31 -38.49 -7.51 24.19
CA ILE A 31 -39.10 -8.56 23.35
C ILE A 31 -40.24 -9.28 24.06
N LEU A 32 -40.19 -9.42 25.40
CA LEU A 32 -41.21 -10.10 26.20
C LEU A 32 -42.62 -9.51 25.96
N LYS A 33 -42.71 -8.20 25.69
CA LYS A 33 -43.97 -7.50 25.41
C LYS A 33 -44.52 -7.74 24.00
N ILE A 34 -43.69 -8.22 23.07
CA ILE A 34 -44.01 -8.32 21.63
C ILE A 34 -44.10 -9.79 21.20
N ALA A 35 -43.18 -10.62 21.67
CA ALA A 35 -43.07 -12.04 21.35
C ALA A 35 -42.49 -12.81 22.57
N PRO A 36 -43.31 -13.15 23.57
CA PRO A 36 -42.88 -13.79 24.82
C PRO A 36 -42.09 -15.08 24.59
N GLU A 37 -42.51 -15.87 23.59
CA GLU A 37 -41.88 -17.14 23.21
C GLU A 37 -40.46 -16.96 22.65
N MET A 38 -40.10 -15.75 22.23
CA MET A 38 -38.79 -15.41 21.67
C MET A 38 -37.83 -14.85 22.72
N ALA A 39 -38.33 -14.33 23.84
CA ALA A 39 -37.49 -13.71 24.87
C ALA A 39 -36.50 -14.71 25.50
N SER A 40 -36.91 -15.96 25.66
CA SER A 40 -36.07 -17.05 26.19
C SER A 40 -34.91 -17.45 25.25
N LEU A 41 -35.01 -17.12 23.96
CA LEU A 41 -34.04 -17.49 22.92
C LEU A 41 -32.92 -16.44 22.74
N ILE A 42 -33.08 -15.24 23.30
CA ILE A 42 -32.13 -14.12 23.18
C ILE A 42 -30.73 -14.46 23.72
N PRO A 43 -30.57 -15.12 24.89
CA PRO A 43 -29.25 -15.49 25.40
C PRO A 43 -28.48 -16.43 24.47
N LYS A 44 -29.18 -17.24 23.67
CA LYS A 44 -28.58 -18.12 22.66
C LYS A 44 -28.31 -17.39 21.34
N ALA A 45 -29.13 -16.39 21.00
CA ALA A 45 -29.01 -15.60 19.78
C ALA A 45 -27.84 -14.59 19.82
N LEU A 46 -27.61 -13.94 20.95
CA LEU A 46 -26.56 -12.91 21.09
C LEU A 46 -25.14 -13.46 20.82
N PRO A 47 -24.71 -14.62 21.36
CA PRO A 47 -23.44 -15.24 20.99
C PRO A 47 -23.34 -15.57 19.49
N GLN A 48 -24.43 -16.01 18.86
CA GLN A 48 -24.44 -16.32 17.43
C GLN A 48 -24.26 -15.07 16.57
N LEU A 49 -24.93 -13.98 16.92
CA LEU A 49 -24.77 -12.68 16.25
C LEU A 49 -23.36 -12.12 16.45
N PHE A 50 -22.80 -12.29 17.64
CA PHE A 50 -21.43 -11.89 17.96
C PHE A 50 -20.41 -12.70 17.16
N GLN A 51 -20.55 -14.03 17.10
CA GLN A 51 -19.69 -14.91 16.27
C GLN A 51 -19.77 -14.56 14.78
N ARG A 52 -20.93 -14.11 14.31
CA ARG A 52 -21.14 -13.62 12.93
C ARG A 52 -20.61 -12.19 12.71
N GLY A 53 -20.09 -11.54 13.75
CA GLY A 53 -19.57 -10.17 13.66
C GLY A 53 -20.65 -9.13 13.34
N LEU A 54 -21.89 -9.37 13.77
CA LEU A 54 -23.04 -8.48 13.54
C LEU A 54 -23.37 -7.59 14.73
N ILE A 55 -22.79 -7.88 15.91
CA ILE A 55 -22.94 -7.07 17.14
C ILE A 55 -21.63 -7.05 17.94
N LEU A 56 -21.45 -6.04 18.79
CA LEU A 56 -20.31 -5.89 19.71
C LEU A 56 -20.70 -6.30 21.14
N ARG A 57 -19.71 -6.64 21.99
CA ARG A 57 -19.91 -6.95 23.43
C ARG A 57 -18.89 -6.22 24.30
N SER A 58 -19.33 -5.61 25.41
CA SER A 58 -18.41 -5.02 26.41
C SER A 58 -17.74 -6.12 27.27
N GLN A 59 -16.44 -5.97 27.59
CA GLN A 59 -15.60 -7.04 28.16
C GLN A 59 -15.47 -7.05 29.70
N LYS A 60 -16.11 -6.16 30.46
CA LYS A 60 -16.00 -6.21 31.93
C LYS A 60 -17.00 -7.20 32.55
N LYS A 61 -16.50 -7.91 33.57
CA LYS A 61 -17.02 -9.11 34.25
C LYS A 61 -18.46 -9.07 34.78
N ILE A 62 -19.22 -7.98 34.62
CA ILE A 62 -20.60 -7.88 35.11
C ILE A 62 -21.42 -7.16 34.03
N GLU A 63 -22.40 -7.89 33.49
CA GLU A 63 -23.39 -7.46 32.49
C GLU A 63 -22.81 -7.03 31.12
N GLY A 64 -22.42 -8.03 30.32
CA GLY A 64 -22.03 -7.81 28.92
C GLY A 64 -23.16 -7.13 28.14
N LYS A 65 -22.98 -5.85 27.83
CA LYS A 65 -23.90 -5.06 26.99
C LYS A 65 -23.51 -5.23 25.52
N TYR A 66 -24.51 -5.19 24.66
CA TYR A 66 -24.43 -5.44 23.22
C TYR A 66 -24.84 -4.20 22.43
N GLN A 67 -24.21 -3.98 21.27
CA GLN A 67 -24.54 -2.87 20.37
C GLN A 67 -24.45 -3.31 18.90
N TYR A 68 -25.31 -2.75 18.05
CA TYR A 68 -25.33 -2.99 16.59
C TYR A 68 -24.20 -2.26 15.84
N PHE A 69 -23.78 -2.83 14.72
CA PHE A 69 -22.81 -2.22 13.80
C PHE A 69 -23.46 -1.15 12.91
N LEU A 70 -22.89 0.05 12.84
CA LEU A 70 -23.42 1.12 11.99
C LEU A 70 -22.70 1.23 10.63
N SER A 71 -21.51 0.64 10.43
CA SER A 71 -20.87 0.64 9.10
C SER A 71 -19.85 -0.49 8.81
N LYS A 72 -19.72 -0.88 7.52
CA LYS A 72 -18.65 -1.77 7.01
C LYS A 72 -17.22 -1.28 7.34
N LYS A 73 -17.05 0.02 7.64
CA LYS A 73 -15.75 0.59 8.06
C LYS A 73 -15.42 0.24 9.50
N GLU A 74 -16.42 0.09 10.39
CA GLU A 74 -16.25 -0.26 11.81
C GLU A 74 -15.85 -1.73 12.01
N GLN A 75 -16.35 -2.63 11.16
CA GLN A 75 -16.03 -4.07 11.17
C GLN A 75 -14.52 -4.36 11.00
N ARG A 76 -13.78 -3.47 10.33
CA ARG A 76 -12.33 -3.62 10.13
C ARG A 76 -11.51 -3.34 11.39
N PHE A 77 -12.08 -2.67 12.40
CA PHE A 77 -11.38 -2.29 13.62
C PHE A 77 -11.77 -3.14 14.83
N SER A 78 -12.81 -3.97 14.70
CA SER A 78 -13.20 -4.95 15.70
C SER A 78 -12.48 -6.29 15.46
N ILE A 79 -11.17 -6.35 15.70
CA ILE A 79 -10.55 -7.67 15.88
C ILE A 79 -11.07 -8.21 17.22
N ALA A 80 -11.97 -9.21 17.15
CA ALA A 80 -12.68 -9.87 18.25
C ALA A 80 -13.79 -9.07 18.98
N GLY A 81 -14.38 -8.04 18.35
CA GLY A 81 -15.66 -7.47 18.81
C GLY A 81 -15.65 -6.70 20.14
N SER A 82 -14.49 -6.30 20.68
CA SER A 82 -14.41 -5.58 21.97
C SER A 82 -14.62 -4.07 21.83
N MET A 83 -15.54 -3.55 22.65
CA MET A 83 -15.94 -2.13 22.68
C MET A 83 -14.83 -1.18 23.17
N GLU A 84 -13.93 -1.64 24.05
CA GLU A 84 -12.88 -0.81 24.66
C GLU A 84 -11.84 -0.33 23.63
N LYS A 85 -11.56 -1.12 22.58
CA LYS A 85 -10.68 -0.67 21.48
C LYS A 85 -11.34 0.38 20.58
N PHE A 86 -12.67 0.37 20.49
CA PHE A 86 -13.43 1.37 19.74
C PHE A 86 -13.48 2.71 20.47
N VAL A 87 -13.72 2.70 21.80
CA VAL A 87 -13.70 3.93 22.62
C VAL A 87 -12.31 4.58 22.66
N LEU A 88 -11.24 3.79 22.67
CA LEU A 88 -9.86 4.30 22.54
C LEU A 88 -9.58 4.86 21.13
N TYR A 89 -10.23 4.34 20.09
CA TYR A 89 -10.16 4.88 18.74
C TYR A 89 -10.93 6.21 18.60
N THR A 90 -12.07 6.34 19.29
CA THR A 90 -12.97 7.51 19.25
C THR A 90 -12.66 8.60 20.27
N LYS A 91 -11.77 8.38 21.27
CA LYS A 91 -11.17 9.50 22.04
C LYS A 91 -10.59 10.50 21.04
N LYS A 92 -11.28 11.64 20.92
CA LYS A 92 -11.30 12.54 19.74
C LYS A 92 -9.96 13.26 19.53
N GLN A 93 -8.94 12.56 19.04
CA GLN A 93 -8.09 13.15 18.02
C GLN A 93 -8.76 12.87 16.68
N ASN A 94 -9.32 13.93 16.10
CA ASN A 94 -10.02 13.88 14.82
C ASN A 94 -9.15 13.12 13.80
N SER A 95 -9.65 12.02 13.22
CA SER A 95 -8.85 11.18 12.30
C SER A 95 -8.30 11.99 11.12
N LYS A 96 -8.98 13.08 10.73
CA LYS A 96 -8.48 14.04 9.74
C LYS A 96 -7.21 14.76 10.23
N ASN A 97 -7.17 15.12 11.51
CA ASN A 97 -6.02 15.76 12.15
C ASN A 97 -4.81 14.81 12.24
N LEU A 98 -5.02 13.56 12.65
CA LEU A 98 -3.93 12.56 12.71
C LEU A 98 -3.30 12.30 11.33
N LYS A 99 -4.10 12.18 10.27
CA LYS A 99 -3.57 12.06 8.91
C LYS A 99 -2.78 13.30 8.49
N LYS A 100 -3.27 14.49 8.83
CA LYS A 100 -2.59 15.76 8.54
C LYS A 100 -1.24 15.84 9.27
N GLN A 101 -1.21 15.54 10.57
CA GLN A 101 0.02 15.52 11.38
C GLN A 101 1.04 14.51 10.86
N ILE A 102 0.60 13.30 10.47
CA ILE A 102 1.50 12.30 9.85
C ILE A 102 2.12 12.86 8.57
N LEU A 103 1.32 13.51 7.72
CA LEU A 103 1.82 14.10 6.48
C LEU A 103 2.79 15.26 6.76
N GLU A 104 2.44 16.17 7.66
CA GLU A 104 3.28 17.31 8.07
C GLU A 104 4.63 16.85 8.62
N ILE A 105 4.66 15.79 9.45
CA ILE A 105 5.91 15.22 9.98
C ILE A 105 6.79 14.66 8.86
N ILE A 106 6.20 13.88 7.95
CA ILE A 106 6.95 13.28 6.84
C ILE A 106 7.40 14.37 5.84
N GLU A 107 6.59 15.41 5.65
CA GLU A 107 6.90 16.56 4.80
C GLU A 107 8.06 17.38 5.36
N LYS A 108 8.01 17.71 6.65
CA LYS A 108 9.00 18.53 7.33
C LYS A 108 10.38 17.87 7.33
N GLU A 109 10.44 16.56 7.53
CA GLU A 109 11.72 15.87 7.64
C GLU A 109 12.29 15.42 6.31
N ASN A 110 11.47 15.26 5.27
CA ASN A 110 11.91 14.93 3.92
C ASN A 110 12.78 13.65 3.83
N ILE A 111 12.70 12.78 4.84
CA ILE A 111 13.44 11.52 5.00
C ILE A 111 12.42 10.39 5.23
N ALA A 112 12.78 9.15 4.90
CA ALA A 112 11.94 7.99 5.12
C ALA A 112 11.87 7.62 6.62
N LEU A 113 10.68 7.71 7.21
CA LEU A 113 10.50 7.51 8.66
C LEU A 113 9.86 6.16 8.99
N ARG A 114 10.31 5.54 10.08
CA ARG A 114 9.71 4.33 10.63
C ARG A 114 8.41 4.64 11.38
N LEU A 115 7.58 3.62 11.56
CA LEU A 115 6.33 3.73 12.32
C LEU A 115 6.53 4.31 13.73
N SER A 116 7.53 3.82 14.46
CA SER A 116 7.86 4.26 15.82
C SER A 116 8.37 5.72 15.85
N GLU A 117 9.14 6.11 14.85
CA GLU A 117 9.67 7.47 14.67
C GLU A 117 8.56 8.49 14.41
N ILE A 118 7.54 8.12 13.63
CA ILE A 118 6.36 8.95 13.41
C ILE A 118 5.53 9.03 14.68
N ALA A 119 5.32 7.90 15.38
CA ALA A 119 4.56 7.86 16.61
C ALA A 119 5.18 8.75 17.71
N LYS A 120 6.50 8.66 17.92
CA LYS A 120 7.26 9.47 18.91
C LYS A 120 7.10 10.98 18.70
N ARG A 121 6.99 11.42 17.45
CA ARG A 121 6.88 12.84 17.09
C ARG A 121 5.48 13.41 17.31
N ILE A 122 4.47 12.54 17.30
CA ILE A 122 3.09 12.95 17.60
C ILE A 122 2.85 12.88 19.11
N GLU A 123 3.36 11.83 19.76
CA GLU A 123 3.22 11.61 21.19
C GLU A 123 4.50 10.96 21.74
N THR A 124 5.17 11.63 22.69
CA THR A 124 6.45 11.19 23.25
C THR A 124 6.33 9.88 24.03
N ASN A 125 5.23 9.70 24.78
CA ASN A 125 4.93 8.50 25.56
C ASN A 125 3.69 7.80 25.00
N TYR A 126 3.84 7.19 23.82
CA TYR A 126 2.74 6.52 23.14
C TYR A 126 2.55 5.06 23.57
N THR A 127 1.29 4.63 23.59
CA THR A 127 0.93 3.23 23.87
C THR A 127 0.99 2.34 22.63
N GLU A 128 1.01 1.02 22.79
CA GLU A 128 0.92 0.07 21.66
C GLU A 128 -0.37 0.28 20.83
N THR A 129 -1.46 0.70 21.48
CA THR A 129 -2.72 1.02 20.80
C THR A 129 -2.60 2.24 19.88
N PHE A 130 -1.85 3.26 20.30
CA PHE A 130 -1.54 4.43 19.49
C PHE A 130 -0.68 4.07 18.28
N LEU A 131 0.33 3.21 18.48
CA LEU A 131 1.18 2.73 17.37
C LEU A 131 0.35 2.00 16.29
N LYS A 132 -0.62 1.17 16.69
CA LYS A 132 -1.57 0.53 15.75
C LYS A 132 -2.47 1.54 15.04
N LYS A 133 -2.86 2.63 15.72
CA LYS A 133 -3.63 3.75 15.14
C LYS A 133 -2.83 4.47 14.05
N ILE A 134 -1.58 4.78 14.31
CA ILE A 134 -0.66 5.38 13.32
C ILE A 134 -0.46 4.42 12.14
N GLN A 135 -0.22 3.13 12.40
CA GLN A 135 -0.05 2.12 11.36
C GLN A 135 -1.28 2.01 10.44
N PHE A 136 -2.48 2.08 11.01
CA PHE A 136 -3.71 2.10 10.24
C PHE A 136 -3.78 3.32 9.31
N HIS A 137 -3.49 4.52 9.82
CA HIS A 137 -3.50 5.74 9.02
C HIS A 137 -2.44 5.75 7.93
N LEU A 138 -1.23 5.28 8.22
CA LEU A 138 -0.16 5.09 7.23
C LEU A 138 -0.58 4.10 6.14
N SER A 139 -1.17 2.96 6.52
CA SER A 139 -1.69 1.98 5.55
C SER A 139 -2.79 2.57 4.67
N SER A 140 -3.67 3.41 5.23
CA SER A 140 -4.69 4.14 4.48
C SER A 140 -4.07 5.16 3.50
N LEU A 141 -3.03 5.88 3.90
CA LEU A 141 -2.34 6.87 3.07
C LEU A 141 -1.53 6.21 1.95
N VAL A 142 -0.95 5.03 2.21
CA VAL A 142 -0.28 4.20 1.19
C VAL A 142 -1.29 3.67 0.18
N LYS A 143 -2.43 3.14 0.62
CA LYS A 143 -3.51 2.68 -0.27
C LYS A 143 -4.09 3.81 -1.12
N ALA A 144 -4.18 5.01 -0.56
CA ALA A 144 -4.60 6.21 -1.28
C ALA A 144 -3.52 6.76 -2.23
N GLY A 145 -2.32 6.17 -2.24
CA GLY A 145 -1.20 6.63 -3.04
C GLY A 145 -0.66 7.98 -2.62
N VAL A 146 -0.86 8.42 -1.38
CA VAL A 146 -0.28 9.67 -0.84
C VAL A 146 1.11 9.42 -0.27
N LEU A 147 1.31 8.25 0.33
CA LEU A 147 2.60 7.79 0.85
C LEU A 147 3.10 6.58 0.08
N LEU A 148 4.41 6.42 0.04
CA LEU A 148 5.09 5.20 -0.41
C LEU A 148 5.72 4.50 0.80
N ARG A 149 5.88 3.18 0.70
CA ARG A 149 6.44 2.33 1.75
C ARG A 149 7.63 1.54 1.21
N THR A 150 8.76 1.58 1.89
CA THR A 150 9.96 0.79 1.54
C THR A 150 9.86 -0.68 2.02
N GLY A 151 10.83 -1.50 1.60
CA GLY A 151 11.04 -2.86 2.11
C GLY A 151 11.35 -2.89 3.62
N LYS A 152 11.37 -4.08 4.25
CA LYS A 152 11.59 -4.18 5.70
C LYS A 152 12.98 -3.66 6.10
N PRO A 153 13.11 -2.86 7.17
CA PRO A 153 12.05 -2.34 8.03
C PRO A 153 11.22 -1.24 7.34
N HIS A 154 9.88 -1.33 7.45
CA HIS A 154 8.97 -0.41 6.75
C HIS A 154 9.23 1.06 7.11
N GLN A 155 9.70 1.84 6.13
CA GLN A 155 9.79 3.29 6.20
C GLN A 155 8.77 3.93 5.26
N TYR A 156 8.29 5.11 5.63
CA TYR A 156 7.24 5.85 4.93
C TYR A 156 7.76 7.20 4.46
N TYR A 157 7.40 7.60 3.24
CA TYR A 157 7.77 8.87 2.63
C TYR A 157 6.66 9.38 1.71
N LEU A 158 6.61 10.69 1.47
CA LEU A 158 5.60 11.31 0.61
C LEU A 158 5.75 10.87 -0.85
N LYS A 159 4.63 10.48 -1.46
CA LYS A 159 4.54 10.39 -2.92
C LYS A 159 4.44 11.83 -3.42
N ARG A 160 5.56 12.45 -3.75
CA ARG A 160 5.57 13.80 -4.32
C ARG A 160 4.67 13.79 -5.56
N ARG A 161 3.63 14.65 -5.56
CA ARG A 161 3.04 15.15 -6.82
C ARG A 161 4.17 15.89 -7.53
N GLU A 162 4.24 15.74 -8.84
CA GLU A 162 5.23 16.33 -9.72
C GLU A 162 5.55 17.80 -9.35
N LYS A 163 6.55 17.99 -8.50
CA LYS A 163 7.66 18.82 -8.91
C LYS A 163 8.66 17.85 -9.47
N ILE A 164 8.97 18.06 -10.74
CA ILE A 164 10.33 18.00 -11.26
C ILE A 164 11.19 18.77 -10.24
N VAL A 165 11.52 18.11 -9.14
CA VAL A 165 12.73 18.42 -8.41
C VAL A 165 13.76 17.94 -9.39
N ALA A 166 14.41 18.89 -10.05
CA ALA A 166 15.77 18.73 -10.53
C ALA A 166 16.45 17.83 -9.50
N ILE A 167 16.50 16.54 -9.82
CA ILE A 167 17.33 15.60 -9.13
C ILE A 167 18.68 16.29 -9.28
N ASP A 168 19.31 16.64 -8.16
CA ASP A 168 20.75 16.85 -8.12
C ASP A 168 21.33 15.93 -9.19
N ASP A 169 21.97 16.46 -10.22
CA ASP A 169 22.46 15.69 -11.39
C ASP A 169 23.35 14.48 -10.97
N ARG A 170 23.64 14.36 -9.67
CA ARG A 170 24.35 13.30 -8.97
C ARG A 170 23.51 12.10 -8.47
N LYS A 171 22.17 12.08 -8.54
CA LYS A 171 21.34 10.94 -8.08
C LYS A 171 20.17 10.55 -8.99
N ALA A 172 20.26 10.78 -10.30
CA ALA A 172 19.31 10.17 -11.21
C ALA A 172 19.38 8.63 -11.05
N SER A 173 18.24 7.97 -10.92
CA SER A 173 18.24 6.49 -10.80
C SER A 173 18.91 5.90 -12.05
N VAL A 174 19.70 4.83 -11.92
CA VAL A 174 20.38 4.17 -13.06
C VAL A 174 19.47 3.99 -14.29
N PRO A 175 18.18 3.60 -14.16
CA PRO A 175 17.25 3.59 -15.30
C PRO A 175 17.04 4.95 -15.98
N GLU A 176 16.89 6.02 -15.20
CA GLU A 176 16.66 7.36 -15.75
C GLU A 176 17.94 7.89 -16.42
N GLN A 177 19.12 7.61 -15.85
CA GLN A 177 20.40 7.95 -16.47
C GLN A 177 20.58 7.28 -17.83
N ILE A 178 20.26 5.98 -17.93
CA ILE A 178 20.29 5.25 -19.20
C ILE A 178 19.30 5.85 -20.20
N PHE A 179 18.09 6.17 -19.75
CA PHE A 179 17.06 6.73 -20.62
C PHE A 179 17.47 8.10 -21.16
N THR A 180 17.95 9.00 -20.30
CA THR A 180 18.46 10.31 -20.68
C THR A 180 19.68 10.21 -21.59
N LEU A 181 20.60 9.28 -21.33
CA LEU A 181 21.77 9.02 -22.18
C LEU A 181 21.35 8.65 -23.62
N LEU A 182 20.41 7.72 -23.76
CA LEU A 182 19.90 7.27 -25.05
C LEU A 182 19.12 8.38 -25.78
N GLN A 183 18.30 9.15 -25.05
CA GLN A 183 17.59 10.30 -25.60
C GLN A 183 18.56 11.38 -26.12
N LYS A 184 19.58 11.73 -25.33
CA LYS A 184 20.58 12.73 -25.69
C LYS A 184 21.36 12.33 -26.94
N ARG A 185 21.74 11.05 -27.04
CA ARG A 185 22.59 10.54 -28.13
C ARG A 185 21.81 10.22 -29.40
N LYS A 186 20.49 10.02 -29.33
CA LYS A 186 19.62 9.67 -30.48
C LYS A 186 20.15 8.48 -31.31
N ILE A 187 20.74 7.50 -30.64
CA ILE A 187 21.30 6.28 -31.24
C ILE A 187 20.91 5.05 -30.41
N ALA A 188 20.79 3.90 -31.06
CA ALA A 188 20.74 2.62 -30.37
C ALA A 188 22.12 2.26 -29.83
N LEU A 189 22.23 1.71 -28.62
CA LEU A 189 23.50 1.28 -28.01
C LEU A 189 23.43 -0.17 -27.53
N ALA A 190 24.56 -0.88 -27.56
CA ALA A 190 24.69 -2.19 -26.92
C ALA A 190 24.84 -2.05 -25.39
N SER A 191 24.48 -3.09 -24.64
CA SER A 191 24.67 -3.10 -23.16
C SER A 191 26.09 -2.72 -22.74
N SER A 192 27.11 -3.23 -23.43
CA SER A 192 28.52 -2.93 -23.13
C SER A 192 28.85 -1.46 -23.37
N GLU A 193 28.37 -0.88 -24.47
CA GLU A 193 28.57 0.54 -24.80
C GLU A 193 27.88 1.46 -23.80
N ILE A 194 26.69 1.07 -23.32
CA ILE A 194 25.98 1.80 -22.27
C ILE A 194 26.80 1.77 -20.96
N LEU A 195 27.39 0.62 -20.62
CA LEU A 195 28.22 0.48 -19.43
C LEU A 195 29.47 1.36 -19.50
N GLU A 196 30.16 1.36 -20.63
CA GLU A 196 31.34 2.18 -20.87
C GLU A 196 31.02 3.68 -20.76
N LEU A 197 29.93 4.13 -21.38
CA LEU A 197 29.50 5.52 -21.32
C LEU A 197 29.12 5.96 -19.90
N LEU A 198 28.39 5.13 -19.16
CA LEU A 198 28.04 5.44 -17.77
C LEU A 198 29.30 5.55 -16.88
N ASN A 199 30.26 4.64 -17.06
CA ASN A 199 31.51 4.69 -16.32
C ASN A 199 32.36 5.93 -16.69
N THR A 200 32.33 6.35 -17.96
CA THR A 200 32.98 7.58 -18.44
C THR A 200 32.37 8.82 -17.78
N ASP A 201 31.04 8.83 -17.62
CA ASP A 201 30.31 9.92 -16.95
C ASP A 201 30.39 9.84 -15.40
N SER A 202 31.37 9.12 -14.84
CA SER A 202 31.59 8.91 -13.39
C SER A 202 30.44 8.23 -12.64
N LEU A 203 29.53 7.57 -13.36
CA LEU A 203 28.43 6.80 -12.81
C LEU A 203 28.85 5.32 -12.75
N GLN A 204 29.57 4.95 -11.69
CA GLN A 204 30.07 3.56 -11.49
C GLN A 204 28.91 2.55 -11.45
N ALA A 205 28.52 2.03 -12.61
CA ALA A 205 27.43 1.10 -12.76
C ALA A 205 27.97 -0.33 -12.76
N LYS A 206 27.44 -1.20 -11.89
CA LYS A 206 27.76 -2.64 -11.95
C LYS A 206 26.98 -3.31 -13.09
N PRO A 207 27.53 -4.31 -13.80
CA PRO A 207 26.84 -5.00 -14.90
C PRO A 207 25.47 -5.57 -14.52
N ALA A 208 25.33 -6.10 -13.31
CA ALA A 208 24.08 -6.61 -12.77
C ALA A 208 23.03 -5.51 -12.57
N ALA A 209 23.45 -4.33 -12.11
CA ALA A 209 22.58 -3.17 -11.93
C ALA A 209 22.10 -2.60 -13.28
N LEU A 210 23.00 -2.57 -14.28
CA LEU A 210 22.68 -2.18 -15.65
C LEU A 210 21.65 -3.13 -16.27
N SER A 211 21.85 -4.44 -16.13
CA SER A 211 20.95 -5.46 -16.68
C SER A 211 19.54 -5.36 -16.10
N LEU A 212 19.43 -5.13 -14.78
CA LEU A 212 18.16 -4.90 -14.10
C LEU A 212 17.49 -3.60 -14.53
N ALA A 213 18.25 -2.52 -14.70
CA ALA A 213 17.74 -1.23 -15.13
C ALA A 213 17.17 -1.29 -16.56
N LEU A 214 17.90 -1.92 -17.49
CA LEU A 214 17.46 -2.13 -18.88
C LEU A 214 16.20 -3.02 -18.96
N SER A 215 16.12 -4.06 -18.14
CA SER A 215 14.91 -4.91 -18.03
C SER A 215 13.69 -4.13 -17.54
N ARG A 216 13.87 -3.18 -16.60
CA ARG A 216 12.78 -2.33 -16.12
C ARG A 216 12.30 -1.34 -17.18
N LEU A 217 13.22 -0.69 -17.89
CA LEU A 217 12.90 0.28 -18.95
C LEU A 217 12.21 -0.34 -20.17
N THR A 218 12.57 -1.59 -20.48
CA THR A 218 11.92 -2.35 -21.55
C THR A 218 10.53 -2.81 -21.15
N LYS A 219 10.36 -3.33 -19.92
CA LYS A 219 9.03 -3.70 -19.39
C LYS A 219 8.08 -2.51 -19.27
N SER A 220 8.59 -1.31 -19.04
CA SER A 220 7.77 -0.08 -18.99
C SER A 220 7.50 0.54 -20.37
N GLY A 221 8.02 -0.04 -21.46
CA GLY A 221 7.85 0.48 -22.81
C GLY A 221 8.63 1.76 -23.13
N ARG A 222 9.54 2.19 -22.24
CA ARG A 222 10.38 3.39 -22.45
C ARG A 222 11.55 3.13 -23.39
N LEU A 223 12.03 1.89 -23.46
CA LEU A 223 13.07 1.47 -24.38
C LEU A 223 12.63 0.27 -25.19
N HIS A 224 13.00 0.27 -26.46
CA HIS A 224 12.94 -0.90 -27.32
C HIS A 224 14.20 -1.73 -27.13
N LYS A 225 14.05 -3.05 -27.20
CA LYS A 225 15.15 -4.01 -27.11
C LYS A 225 15.12 -4.91 -28.32
N SER A 226 16.28 -5.07 -28.94
CA SER A 226 16.51 -6.12 -29.94
C SER A 226 17.70 -6.98 -29.55
N SER A 227 17.60 -8.28 -29.79
CA SER A 227 18.75 -9.17 -29.68
C SER A 227 19.56 -9.09 -30.97
N LEU A 228 20.74 -8.51 -30.87
CA LEU A 228 21.68 -8.47 -31.98
C LEU A 228 22.39 -9.84 -32.05
N ARG A 229 22.12 -10.64 -33.08
CA ARG A 229 22.99 -11.77 -33.45
C ARG A 229 23.98 -11.28 -34.49
N MET A 230 25.18 -10.90 -34.05
CA MET A 230 26.25 -10.52 -34.96
C MET A 230 27.26 -11.66 -35.13
N GLY A 231 27.16 -12.38 -36.26
CA GLY A 231 28.23 -13.25 -36.75
C GLY A 231 28.28 -14.64 -36.09
N ALA A 232 28.76 -15.62 -36.87
CA ALA A 232 28.57 -17.04 -36.64
C ALA A 232 29.47 -17.69 -35.57
N ARG A 233 30.27 -16.95 -34.78
CA ARG A 233 31.24 -17.56 -33.84
C ARG A 233 31.52 -16.78 -32.54
N SER A 234 30.66 -15.85 -32.11
CA SER A 234 30.75 -15.30 -30.76
C SER A 234 29.45 -15.55 -29.99
N GLU A 235 29.56 -16.30 -28.88
CA GLU A 235 28.45 -16.60 -27.96
C GLU A 235 27.98 -15.40 -27.14
N ILE A 236 28.56 -14.22 -27.40
CA ILE A 236 28.21 -12.97 -26.73
C ILE A 236 26.96 -12.38 -27.41
N ARG A 237 25.79 -12.85 -26.96
CA ARG A 237 24.51 -12.22 -27.29
C ARG A 237 24.48 -10.81 -26.68
N GLY A 238 24.65 -9.79 -27.53
CA GLY A 238 24.43 -8.40 -27.16
C GLY A 238 22.96 -8.01 -27.32
N HIS A 239 22.45 -7.21 -26.39
CA HIS A 239 21.16 -6.56 -26.54
C HIS A 239 21.38 -5.10 -26.98
N LEU A 240 20.69 -4.69 -28.03
CA LEU A 240 20.60 -3.29 -28.46
C LEU A 240 19.40 -2.64 -27.79
N PHE A 241 19.60 -1.44 -27.27
CA PHE A 241 18.56 -0.64 -26.62
C PHE A 241 18.48 0.74 -27.25
N ALA A 242 17.26 1.24 -27.44
CA ALA A 242 16.99 2.57 -28.00
C ALA A 242 15.64 3.10 -27.50
N THR A 243 15.40 4.40 -27.68
CA THR A 243 14.13 5.05 -27.31
C THR A 243 13.01 4.79 -28.32
N ASN A 244 13.34 4.45 -29.57
CA ASN A 244 12.40 4.02 -30.61
C ASN A 244 12.97 2.80 -31.38
N SER A 245 12.12 2.05 -32.08
CA SER A 245 12.55 0.88 -32.87
C SER A 245 13.37 1.26 -34.10
N GLU A 246 13.05 2.39 -34.74
CA GLU A 246 13.74 2.88 -35.95
C GLU A 246 15.26 3.06 -35.75
N MET A 247 15.69 3.53 -34.57
CA MET A 247 17.12 3.64 -34.23
C MET A 247 17.81 2.28 -34.18
N ILE A 248 17.11 1.23 -33.75
CA ILE A 248 17.64 -0.14 -33.76
C ILE A 248 17.80 -0.61 -35.19
N ASP A 249 16.76 -0.46 -36.02
CA ASP A 249 16.77 -0.92 -37.41
C ASP A 249 17.84 -0.21 -38.23
N THR A 250 17.97 1.11 -38.07
CA THR A 250 19.03 1.90 -38.71
C THR A 250 20.43 1.42 -38.30
N ARG A 251 20.63 1.09 -37.02
CA ARG A 251 21.92 0.60 -36.53
C ARG A 251 22.22 -0.82 -37.03
N LEU A 252 21.20 -1.68 -37.12
CA LEU A 252 21.31 -3.01 -37.71
C LEU A 252 21.73 -2.93 -39.19
N ALA A 253 21.10 -2.04 -39.96
CA ALA A 253 21.43 -1.82 -41.37
C ALA A 253 22.91 -1.39 -41.55
N LYS A 254 23.36 -0.37 -40.81
CA LYS A 254 24.78 0.07 -40.85
C LYS A 254 25.77 -1.04 -40.53
N ILE A 255 25.45 -1.87 -39.54
CA ILE A 255 26.28 -3.02 -39.17
C ILE A 255 26.36 -4.04 -40.32
N MET A 256 25.26 -4.26 -41.03
CA MET A 256 25.20 -5.16 -42.18
C MET A 256 25.98 -4.61 -43.37
N GLU A 257 25.85 -3.31 -43.66
CA GLU A 257 26.58 -2.62 -44.73
C GLU A 257 28.10 -2.71 -44.54
N VAL A 258 28.61 -2.43 -43.34
CA VAL A 258 30.05 -2.51 -43.01
C VAL A 258 30.61 -3.94 -43.18
N LYS A 259 29.77 -4.97 -43.02
CA LYS A 259 30.18 -6.36 -43.26
C LYS A 259 30.22 -6.72 -44.74
N LEU A 260 29.39 -6.09 -45.56
CA LEU A 260 29.39 -6.31 -47.00
C LEU A 260 30.58 -5.62 -47.68
N THR A 261 31.04 -4.48 -47.17
CA THR A 261 32.20 -3.75 -47.72
C THR A 261 33.56 -4.31 -47.30
N LYS A 262 33.61 -5.18 -46.27
CA LYS A 262 34.84 -5.87 -45.82
C LYS A 262 35.03 -7.26 -46.46
N ARG A 263 34.14 -7.66 -47.37
CA ARG A 263 34.28 -8.86 -48.21
C ARG A 263 34.70 -8.43 -49.60
#